data_AF-A0A961HMG3-F1
#
_entry.id   AF-A0A961HMG3-F1
#
_cell.length_a   1.000
_cell.length_b   1.000
_cell.length_c   1.000
_cell.angle_alpha   90.00
_cell.angle_beta   90.00
_cell.angle_gamma   90.00
#
_symmetry.space_group_name_H-M   'P 1'
#
loop_
_entity.id
_entity.type
_entity.pdbx_description
1 polymer ?
#
loop_
_entity_poly.entity_id
_entity_poly.type
_entity_poly.pdbx_seq_one_letter_code
_entity_poly.pdbx_strand_id
1 'polypeptide(L)'
;MSEPTATEHPYYHPQPGTAWEGVDAAGSLVVGSAPLVTLANWQEVPHHLWSFQHMRELMPSQVIEGTDEPRELLEAQRDLDGVTLSTPWAPTLPELLGRTDTDAFLVLHGGRIIDERYFGDMTRRRRHLVMSVTKSVVSCVAGAITARGLLDPEAPLETYVPELASCGYAGARVRTVLDMRSGVAFREGYLDPDSEVRVMERSMGWAPRNHGDPLGMYPYILSTVSDRPHDGVFDYRSIETDVLGWIVERAAGERMSDLIGEHVWRPMGAFHDAEITADPLGVAIHDGGLSATLRDLGRFGQLLAEYGTVDGRQVIPASWITTAAEPPADVRDAFARSVNEPYLPGGWYRNQFWFVPGDNGPILLCLGIHGQMVFVEWSTGLVGVKLSSWPLPQDSEKLIATIEAFRAIGRFVHVAPAA
;
A
#
# COMPACT_ATOMS: atom_id res chain seq x y z
N MET A 1 -31.00 25.91 -13.72
CA MET A 1 -29.98 26.91 -13.38
C MET A 1 -28.68 26.14 -13.20
N SER A 2 -27.77 26.36 -14.15
CA SER A 2 -26.34 25.99 -14.26
C SER A 2 -25.78 24.86 -13.41
N GLU A 3 -25.33 23.82 -14.10
CA GLU A 3 -24.28 22.88 -13.69
C GLU A 3 -22.96 23.62 -13.37
N PRO A 4 -22.12 23.08 -12.48
CA PRO A 4 -20.81 23.65 -12.20
C PRO A 4 -19.87 23.36 -13.37
N THR A 5 -19.54 24.39 -14.14
CA THR A 5 -18.43 24.38 -15.10
C THR A 5 -17.13 24.10 -14.36
N ALA A 6 -16.36 23.12 -14.84
CA ALA A 6 -14.99 22.85 -14.44
C ALA A 6 -14.22 24.18 -14.36
N THR A 7 -13.65 24.48 -13.21
CA THR A 7 -12.81 25.67 -13.01
C THR A 7 -11.62 25.59 -13.95
N GLU A 8 -11.57 26.53 -14.90
CA GLU A 8 -10.53 26.67 -15.92
C GLU A 8 -9.13 26.77 -15.30
N HIS A 9 -8.18 26.01 -15.84
CA HIS A 9 -6.77 26.08 -15.47
C HIS A 9 -6.13 27.34 -16.12
N PRO A 10 -5.41 28.19 -15.37
CA PRO A 10 -5.05 29.56 -15.80
C PRO A 10 -3.99 29.68 -16.91
N TYR A 11 -3.56 28.56 -17.50
CA TYR A 11 -2.48 28.52 -18.49
C TYR A 11 -2.90 27.95 -19.86
N TYR A 12 -4.16 27.60 -20.07
CA TYR A 12 -4.58 26.93 -21.30
C TYR A 12 -5.91 27.46 -21.83
N HIS A 13 -5.84 28.24 -22.92
CA HIS A 13 -7.01 28.68 -23.68
C HIS A 13 -7.04 27.92 -25.02
N PRO A 14 -7.73 26.78 -25.13
CA PRO A 14 -7.84 26.08 -26.41
C PRO A 14 -8.63 26.94 -27.42
N GLN A 15 -8.14 27.00 -28.65
CA GLN A 15 -8.82 27.69 -29.75
C GLN A 15 -10.07 26.89 -30.16
N PRO A 16 -11.24 27.52 -30.34
CA PRO A 16 -12.46 26.86 -30.83
C PRO A 16 -12.23 26.18 -32.19
N GLY A 17 -12.78 24.98 -32.39
CA GLY A 17 -12.65 24.22 -33.65
C GLY A 17 -11.36 23.41 -33.82
N THR A 18 -10.63 23.14 -32.74
CA THR A 18 -9.51 22.18 -32.74
C THR A 18 -9.98 20.77 -32.33
N ALA A 19 -9.15 19.75 -32.55
CA ALA A 19 -9.44 18.32 -32.33
C ALA A 19 -10.00 17.96 -30.93
N TRP A 20 -9.95 18.88 -29.98
CA TRP A 20 -10.45 18.76 -28.61
C TRP A 20 -11.98 18.63 -28.51
N GLU A 21 -12.75 19.27 -29.40
CA GLU A 21 -14.22 19.14 -29.41
C GLU A 21 -14.70 17.71 -29.77
N GLY A 22 -13.81 16.85 -30.28
CA GLY A 22 -14.09 15.44 -30.58
C GLY A 22 -13.59 14.43 -29.54
N VAL A 23 -12.88 14.86 -28.50
CA VAL A 23 -12.24 13.94 -27.52
C VAL A 23 -13.28 13.30 -26.60
N ASP A 24 -14.34 14.02 -26.21
CA ASP A 24 -15.46 13.43 -25.47
C ASP A 24 -16.27 12.45 -26.34
N ALA A 25 -16.30 12.66 -27.67
CA ALA A 25 -16.89 11.70 -28.60
C ALA A 25 -16.03 10.43 -28.78
N ALA A 26 -14.75 10.45 -28.39
CA ALA A 26 -13.86 9.30 -28.52
C ALA A 26 -14.26 8.13 -27.61
N GLY A 27 -14.92 8.38 -26.48
CA GLY A 27 -15.49 7.32 -25.63
C GLY A 27 -16.56 6.48 -26.35
N SER A 28 -17.23 7.05 -27.36
CA SER A 28 -18.18 6.32 -28.22
C SER A 28 -17.52 5.55 -29.37
N LEU A 29 -16.23 5.79 -29.64
CA LEU A 29 -15.46 5.15 -30.70
C LEU A 29 -14.78 3.85 -30.26
N VAL A 30 -14.74 3.57 -28.96
CA VAL A 30 -14.08 2.39 -28.38
C VAL A 30 -15.10 1.37 -27.88
N VAL A 31 -14.72 0.09 -27.89
CA VAL A 31 -15.56 -1.00 -27.37
C VAL A 31 -15.51 -0.95 -25.84
N GLY A 32 -16.61 -0.50 -25.23
CA GLY A 32 -16.76 -0.44 -23.77
C GLY A 32 -17.09 0.98 -23.31
N SER A 33 -17.97 1.09 -22.31
CA SER A 33 -18.42 2.36 -21.73
C SER A 33 -17.46 2.92 -20.68
N ALA A 34 -16.15 2.64 -20.80
CA ALA A 34 -15.18 3.11 -19.80
C ALA A 34 -15.12 4.64 -19.84
N PRO A 35 -15.15 5.33 -18.68
CA PRO A 35 -14.94 6.78 -18.63
C PRO A 35 -13.57 7.12 -19.22
N LEU A 36 -13.40 8.34 -19.74
CA LEU A 36 -12.11 8.80 -20.24
C LEU A 36 -11.12 8.94 -19.07
N VAL A 37 -10.39 7.87 -18.80
CA VAL A 37 -9.34 7.84 -17.78
C VAL A 37 -8.00 8.14 -18.43
N THR A 38 -7.27 9.06 -17.84
CA THR A 38 -5.98 9.57 -18.31
C THR A 38 -5.00 9.64 -17.15
N LEU A 39 -3.73 9.86 -17.45
CA LEU A 39 -2.72 10.10 -16.41
C LEU A 39 -3.03 11.33 -15.54
N ALA A 40 -3.84 12.29 -16.02
CA ALA A 40 -4.17 13.50 -15.28
C ALA A 40 -5.29 13.31 -14.24
N ASN A 41 -6.21 12.36 -14.45
CA ASN A 41 -7.44 12.26 -13.64
C ASN A 41 -7.65 10.87 -13.00
N TRP A 42 -6.73 9.92 -13.17
CA TRP A 42 -6.93 8.53 -12.75
C TRP A 42 -7.15 8.34 -11.25
N GLN A 43 -6.66 9.24 -10.40
CA GLN A 43 -6.91 9.20 -8.94
C GLN A 43 -8.21 9.92 -8.53
N GLU A 44 -8.86 10.63 -9.45
CA GLU A 44 -10.02 11.46 -9.15
C GLU A 44 -11.34 10.68 -9.23
N VAL A 45 -12.37 11.17 -8.55
CA VAL A 45 -13.74 10.64 -8.67
C VAL A 45 -14.33 11.04 -10.03
N PRO A 46 -15.01 10.14 -10.77
CA PRO A 46 -15.20 8.71 -10.50
C PRO A 46 -14.12 7.81 -11.14
N HIS A 47 -13.12 8.37 -11.83
CA HIS A 47 -12.13 7.64 -12.64
C HIS A 47 -11.35 6.56 -11.86
N HIS A 48 -11.05 6.79 -10.59
CA HIS A 48 -10.32 5.84 -9.74
C HIS A 48 -11.01 4.49 -9.55
N LEU A 49 -12.35 4.44 -9.65
CA LEU A 49 -13.12 3.19 -9.63
C LEU A 49 -12.69 2.24 -10.75
N TRP A 50 -12.33 2.79 -11.91
CA TRP A 50 -11.80 2.03 -13.03
C TRP A 50 -10.27 1.89 -12.94
N SER A 51 -9.56 3.00 -12.71
CA SER A 51 -8.10 3.04 -12.87
C SER A 51 -7.35 2.07 -11.96
N PHE A 52 -7.78 1.92 -10.70
CA PHE A 52 -7.09 1.04 -9.73
C PHE A 52 -7.11 -0.43 -10.18
N GLN A 53 -8.01 -0.79 -11.09
CA GLN A 53 -8.10 -2.13 -11.66
C GLN A 53 -7.39 -2.29 -13.01
N HIS A 54 -6.92 -1.19 -13.62
CA HIS A 54 -6.42 -1.13 -15.00
C HIS A 54 -5.11 -0.34 -15.12
N MET A 55 -4.29 -0.32 -14.06
CA MET A 55 -3.07 0.49 -13.99
C MET A 55 -2.12 0.35 -15.20
N ARG A 56 -1.96 -0.88 -15.73
CA ARG A 56 -1.10 -1.16 -16.89
C ARG A 56 -1.56 -0.48 -18.19
N GLU A 57 -2.85 -0.13 -18.28
CA GLU A 57 -3.39 0.62 -19.41
C GLU A 57 -3.04 2.12 -19.32
N LEU A 58 -2.62 2.60 -18.15
CA LEU A 58 -2.31 4.01 -17.87
C LEU A 58 -0.81 4.29 -17.78
N MET A 59 -0.03 3.35 -17.23
CA MET A 59 1.39 3.55 -16.94
C MET A 59 2.20 2.26 -17.13
N PRO A 60 3.51 2.38 -17.44
CA PRO A 60 4.40 1.22 -17.53
C PRO A 60 4.34 0.39 -16.24
N SER A 61 4.33 -0.93 -16.40
CA SER A 61 4.38 -1.86 -15.27
C SER A 61 5.35 -3.01 -15.54
N GLN A 62 5.91 -3.54 -14.46
CA GLN A 62 6.76 -4.72 -14.43
C GLN A 62 5.96 -5.89 -13.85
N VAL A 63 6.08 -7.06 -14.45
CA VAL A 63 5.40 -8.27 -13.98
C VAL A 63 6.18 -8.86 -12.81
N ILE A 64 5.45 -9.30 -11.79
CA ILE A 64 5.96 -10.08 -10.66
C ILE A 64 5.33 -11.47 -10.79
N GLU A 65 6.13 -12.44 -11.23
CA GLU A 65 5.62 -13.78 -11.57
C GLU A 65 5.02 -14.49 -10.35
N GLY A 66 3.84 -15.08 -10.55
CA GLY A 66 3.23 -16.04 -9.63
C GLY A 66 3.83 -17.44 -9.77
N THR A 67 3.15 -18.43 -9.20
CA THR A 67 3.52 -19.84 -9.29
C THR A 67 2.36 -20.71 -9.74
N ASP A 68 2.68 -21.75 -10.51
CA ASP A 68 1.74 -22.82 -10.90
C ASP A 68 1.42 -23.79 -9.74
N GLU A 69 2.14 -23.67 -8.61
CA GLU A 69 1.93 -24.42 -7.37
C GLU A 69 1.45 -23.47 -6.26
N PRO A 70 0.23 -22.92 -6.36
CA PRO A 70 -0.21 -21.92 -5.40
C PRO A 70 -0.50 -22.55 -4.03
N ARG A 71 -0.21 -21.79 -2.97
CA ARG A 71 -0.62 -22.13 -1.62
C ARG A 71 -2.14 -22.22 -1.59
N GLU A 72 -2.69 -23.38 -1.24
CA GLU A 72 -4.14 -23.55 -1.21
C GLU A 72 -4.77 -22.72 -0.09
N LEU A 73 -5.83 -21.98 -0.42
CA LEU A 73 -6.69 -21.32 0.55
C LEU A 73 -8.05 -22.01 0.53
N LEU A 74 -8.25 -22.93 1.47
CA LEU A 74 -9.47 -23.72 1.56
C LEU A 74 -10.65 -22.85 1.97
N GLU A 75 -11.80 -23.08 1.33
CA GLU A 75 -13.04 -22.36 1.64
C GLU A 75 -13.78 -23.05 2.80
N ALA A 76 -14.27 -22.25 3.73
CA ALA A 76 -15.03 -22.64 4.91
C ALA A 76 -16.00 -21.50 5.27
N GLN A 77 -16.84 -21.14 4.30
CA GLN A 77 -17.74 -20.00 4.35
C GLN A 77 -18.54 -19.95 5.66
N ARG A 78 -18.63 -18.75 6.24
CA ARG A 78 -19.44 -18.42 7.40
C ARG A 78 -20.28 -17.19 7.09
N ASP A 79 -21.48 -17.16 7.63
CA ASP A 79 -22.30 -15.96 7.57
C ASP A 79 -21.74 -14.92 8.56
N LEU A 80 -21.18 -13.84 8.02
CA LEU A 80 -20.66 -12.71 8.78
C LEU A 80 -21.61 -11.50 8.78
N ASP A 81 -22.77 -11.58 8.11
CA ASP A 81 -23.72 -10.47 8.05
C ASP A 81 -24.39 -10.22 9.41
N GLY A 82 -24.43 -11.25 10.26
CA GLY A 82 -24.91 -11.17 11.64
C GLY A 82 -23.93 -10.55 12.65
N VAL A 83 -22.72 -10.16 12.24
CA VAL A 83 -21.74 -9.51 13.12
C VAL A 83 -22.18 -8.08 13.40
N THR A 84 -22.48 -7.78 14.66
CA THR A 84 -22.79 -6.41 15.11
C THR A 84 -21.51 -5.59 15.24
N LEU A 85 -21.50 -4.44 14.57
CA LEU A 85 -20.39 -3.47 14.60
C LEU A 85 -20.69 -2.33 15.58
N SER A 86 -19.64 -1.80 16.19
CA SER A 86 -19.71 -0.61 17.06
C SER A 86 -19.81 0.71 16.28
N THR A 87 -19.78 0.66 14.96
CA THR A 87 -19.84 1.82 14.06
C THR A 87 -21.30 2.26 13.86
N PRO A 88 -21.77 3.39 14.44
CA PRO A 88 -23.21 3.69 14.47
C PRO A 88 -23.85 3.95 13.10
N TRP A 89 -23.08 4.46 12.14
CA TRP A 89 -23.57 4.71 10.77
C TRP A 89 -23.52 3.47 9.87
N ALA A 90 -22.91 2.38 10.33
CA ALA A 90 -22.87 1.08 9.65
C ALA A 90 -22.80 -0.04 10.70
N PRO A 91 -23.90 -0.32 11.41
CA PRO A 91 -23.93 -1.30 12.50
C PRO A 91 -23.77 -2.75 12.02
N THR A 92 -23.82 -3.02 10.71
CA THR A 92 -23.62 -4.35 10.11
C THR A 92 -22.49 -4.35 9.08
N LEU A 93 -21.91 -5.52 8.82
CA LEU A 93 -20.87 -5.67 7.81
C LEU A 93 -21.33 -5.25 6.40
N PRO A 94 -22.51 -5.66 5.88
CA PRO A 94 -22.98 -5.20 4.57
C PRO A 94 -23.10 -3.69 4.46
N GLU A 95 -23.62 -3.01 5.48
CA GLU A 95 -23.73 -1.55 5.48
C GLU A 95 -22.36 -0.87 5.49
N LEU A 96 -21.40 -1.41 6.25
CA LEU A 96 -20.04 -0.88 6.27
C LEU A 96 -19.40 -1.01 4.89
N LEU A 97 -19.44 -2.19 4.28
CA LEU A 97 -18.81 -2.42 2.98
C LEU A 97 -19.42 -1.52 1.91
N GLY A 98 -20.75 -1.36 1.92
CA GLY A 98 -21.47 -0.48 1.00
C GLY A 98 -21.23 1.02 1.19
N ARG A 99 -20.89 1.47 2.41
CA ARG A 99 -20.63 2.90 2.72
C ARG A 99 -19.15 3.28 2.69
N THR A 100 -18.27 2.30 2.49
CA THR A 100 -16.81 2.48 2.46
C THR A 100 -16.20 2.11 1.11
N ASP A 101 -16.98 2.28 0.03
CA ASP A 101 -16.56 2.11 -1.37
C ASP A 101 -15.67 0.86 -1.55
N THR A 102 -16.18 -0.28 -1.08
CA THR A 102 -15.44 -1.55 -1.11
C THR A 102 -15.53 -2.15 -2.49
N ASP A 103 -14.39 -2.49 -3.07
CA ASP A 103 -14.27 -3.19 -4.35
C ASP A 103 -14.12 -4.69 -4.13
N ALA A 104 -13.38 -5.09 -3.09
CA ALA A 104 -13.24 -6.50 -2.71
C ALA A 104 -12.94 -6.67 -1.21
N PHE A 105 -13.40 -7.79 -0.64
CA PHE A 105 -13.27 -8.09 0.80
C PHE A 105 -13.02 -9.58 1.01
N LEU A 106 -12.05 -9.91 1.85
CA LEU A 106 -11.66 -11.28 2.18
C LEU A 106 -11.40 -11.41 3.67
N VAL A 107 -11.87 -12.52 4.25
CA VAL A 107 -11.53 -12.91 5.62
C VAL A 107 -11.02 -14.33 5.62
N LEU A 108 -9.82 -14.52 6.19
CA LEU A 108 -9.31 -15.83 6.58
C LEU A 108 -9.39 -15.98 8.10
N HIS A 109 -9.71 -17.19 8.55
CA HIS A 109 -9.59 -17.57 9.94
C HIS A 109 -8.92 -18.94 10.02
N GLY A 110 -7.80 -19.03 10.74
CA GLY A 110 -7.00 -20.26 10.81
C GLY A 110 -6.53 -20.75 9.43
N GLY A 111 -6.20 -19.83 8.52
CA GLY A 111 -5.73 -20.16 7.17
C GLY A 111 -6.82 -20.56 6.16
N ARG A 112 -8.11 -20.44 6.50
CA ARG A 112 -9.23 -20.81 5.63
C ARG A 112 -10.08 -19.59 5.31
N ILE A 113 -10.55 -19.48 4.07
CA ILE A 113 -11.46 -18.40 3.62
C ILE A 113 -12.82 -18.62 4.25
N ILE A 114 -13.24 -17.70 5.12
CA ILE A 114 -14.56 -17.73 5.76
C ILE A 114 -15.53 -16.72 5.16
N ASP A 115 -15.04 -15.70 4.45
CA ASP A 115 -15.86 -14.76 3.68
C ASP A 115 -15.03 -14.19 2.53
N GLU A 116 -15.64 -14.04 1.36
CA GLU A 116 -15.02 -13.48 0.17
C GLU A 116 -16.09 -12.79 -0.69
N ARG A 117 -15.91 -11.49 -0.94
CA ARG A 117 -16.87 -10.66 -1.67
C ARG A 117 -16.16 -9.80 -2.70
N TYR A 118 -16.83 -9.57 -3.82
CA TYR A 118 -16.41 -8.69 -4.89
C TYR A 118 -17.58 -7.77 -5.26
N PHE A 119 -17.27 -6.51 -5.51
CA PHE A 119 -18.25 -5.47 -5.81
C PHE A 119 -17.87 -4.75 -7.10
N GLY A 120 -18.83 -4.07 -7.73
CA GLY A 120 -18.62 -3.39 -9.00
C GLY A 120 -18.04 -4.34 -10.06
N ASP A 121 -16.95 -3.93 -10.71
CA ASP A 121 -16.28 -4.71 -11.76
C ASP A 121 -15.16 -5.62 -11.22
N MET A 122 -14.90 -5.62 -9.90
CA MET A 122 -13.89 -6.51 -9.34
C MET A 122 -14.30 -7.97 -9.50
N THR A 123 -13.30 -8.81 -9.76
CA THR A 123 -13.47 -10.26 -9.84
C THR A 123 -12.29 -10.96 -9.18
N ARG A 124 -12.43 -12.25 -8.91
CA ARG A 124 -11.38 -13.11 -8.32
C ARG A 124 -10.04 -13.09 -9.05
N ARG A 125 -10.04 -12.81 -10.35
CA ARG A 125 -8.83 -12.77 -11.21
C ARG A 125 -8.33 -11.36 -11.46
N ARG A 126 -9.09 -10.34 -11.08
CA ARG A 126 -8.75 -8.95 -11.35
C ARG A 126 -7.79 -8.44 -10.29
N ARG A 127 -6.74 -7.76 -10.74
CA ARG A 127 -5.81 -7.07 -9.86
C ARG A 127 -6.39 -5.73 -9.45
N HIS A 128 -5.99 -5.27 -8.28
CA HIS A 128 -6.30 -3.95 -7.78
C HIS A 128 -5.02 -3.31 -7.26
N LEU A 129 -4.83 -2.01 -7.55
CA LEU A 129 -3.77 -1.20 -6.98
C LEU A 129 -3.92 -1.19 -5.46
N VAL A 130 -2.87 -1.57 -4.74
CA VAL A 130 -2.92 -1.67 -3.28
C VAL A 130 -2.28 -0.48 -2.58
N MET A 131 -1.84 0.52 -3.36
CA MET A 131 -1.18 1.72 -2.85
C MET A 131 -0.11 1.32 -1.84
N SER A 132 -0.08 1.96 -0.67
CA SER A 132 0.99 1.76 0.32
C SER A 132 1.02 0.41 1.04
N VAL A 133 0.12 -0.53 0.75
CA VAL A 133 0.37 -1.95 1.09
C VAL A 133 1.64 -2.45 0.38
N THR A 134 2.03 -1.85 -0.74
CA THR A 134 3.31 -2.09 -1.44
C THR A 134 4.51 -1.98 -0.49
N LYS A 135 4.51 -0.99 0.42
CA LYS A 135 5.61 -0.75 1.36
C LYS A 135 5.90 -1.97 2.24
N SER A 136 4.85 -2.64 2.70
CA SER A 136 4.94 -3.85 3.50
C SER A 136 5.52 -5.03 2.71
N VAL A 137 5.21 -5.13 1.41
CA VAL A 137 5.80 -6.15 0.52
C VAL A 137 7.28 -5.87 0.28
N VAL A 138 7.65 -4.63 0.00
CA VAL A 138 9.06 -4.20 -0.14
C VAL A 138 9.85 -4.44 1.17
N SER A 139 9.24 -4.19 2.33
CA SER A 139 9.86 -4.53 3.62
C SER A 139 10.09 -6.02 3.80
N CYS A 140 9.18 -6.87 3.33
CA CYS A 140 9.39 -8.32 3.36
C CYS A 140 10.61 -8.71 2.51
N VAL A 141 10.79 -8.11 1.33
CA VAL A 141 12.02 -8.29 0.52
C VAL A 141 13.25 -7.86 1.31
N ALA A 142 13.23 -6.67 1.93
CA ALA A 142 14.34 -6.17 2.75
C ALA A 142 14.69 -7.13 3.89
N GLY A 143 13.68 -7.69 4.57
CA GLY A 143 13.86 -8.70 5.61
C GLY A 143 14.47 -10.01 5.07
N ALA A 144 14.00 -10.49 3.92
CA ALA A 144 14.54 -11.70 3.29
C ALA A 144 16.02 -11.55 2.92
N ILE A 145 16.42 -10.42 2.32
CA ILE A 145 17.82 -10.20 1.95
C ILE A 145 18.71 -9.86 3.16
N THR A 146 18.14 -9.30 4.24
CA THR A 146 18.84 -9.12 5.52
C THR A 146 19.28 -10.47 6.09
N ALA A 147 18.40 -11.47 6.09
CA ALA A 147 18.77 -12.82 6.56
C ALA A 147 19.82 -13.51 5.68
N ARG A 148 20.01 -13.06 4.44
CA ARG A 148 21.09 -13.50 3.54
C ARG A 148 22.40 -12.72 3.76
N GLY A 149 22.41 -11.74 4.66
CA GLY A 149 23.57 -10.90 4.94
C GLY A 149 23.85 -9.83 3.88
N LEU A 150 22.90 -9.56 2.99
CA LEU A 150 23.05 -8.55 1.93
C LEU A 150 22.67 -7.13 2.40
N LEU A 151 21.79 -7.04 3.40
CA LEU A 151 21.34 -5.79 4.00
C LEU A 151 21.54 -5.81 5.51
N ASP A 152 22.04 -4.73 6.07
CA ASP A 152 22.11 -4.49 7.51
C ASP A 152 21.24 -3.27 7.83
N PRO A 153 20.14 -3.44 8.58
CA PRO A 153 19.29 -2.35 8.99
C PRO A 153 20.02 -1.24 9.76
N GLU A 154 21.11 -1.55 10.48
CA GLU A 154 21.81 -0.53 11.27
C GLU A 154 22.93 0.17 10.48
N ALA A 155 23.21 -0.25 9.24
CA ALA A 155 24.21 0.38 8.39
C ALA A 155 23.73 1.76 7.88
N PRO A 156 24.67 2.70 7.66
CA PRO A 156 24.39 3.95 6.94
C PRO A 156 23.86 3.68 5.53
N LEU A 157 22.92 4.50 5.06
CA LEU A 157 22.34 4.34 3.71
C LEU A 157 23.42 4.37 2.61
N GLU A 158 24.46 5.20 2.80
CA GLU A 158 25.55 5.38 1.83
C GLU A 158 26.41 4.14 1.62
N THR A 159 26.30 3.15 2.52
CA THR A 159 26.94 1.84 2.36
C THR A 159 26.47 1.15 1.08
N TYR A 160 25.18 1.34 0.73
CA TYR A 160 24.54 0.72 -0.43
C TYR A 160 24.42 1.69 -1.61
N VAL A 161 24.10 2.96 -1.29
CA VAL A 161 23.87 4.02 -2.29
C VAL A 161 24.68 5.26 -1.90
N PRO A 162 25.97 5.33 -2.28
CA PRO A 162 26.84 6.46 -1.94
C PRO A 162 26.29 7.84 -2.34
N GLU A 163 25.43 7.90 -3.36
CA GLU A 163 24.78 9.09 -3.86
C GLU A 163 23.89 9.79 -2.79
N LEU A 164 23.35 9.02 -1.84
CA LEU A 164 22.51 9.55 -0.74
C LEU A 164 23.30 10.44 0.24
N ALA A 165 24.63 10.43 0.19
CA ALA A 165 25.49 11.32 0.98
C ALA A 165 25.30 12.81 0.64
N SER A 166 24.65 13.12 -0.48
CA SER A 166 24.53 14.48 -1.02
C SER A 166 23.11 15.07 -0.99
N CYS A 167 22.15 14.39 -0.37
CA CYS A 167 20.76 14.86 -0.29
C CYS A 167 20.23 14.85 1.15
N GLY A 168 18.93 15.02 1.33
CA GLY A 168 18.25 15.09 2.62
C GLY A 168 18.34 13.82 3.48
N TYR A 169 18.97 12.76 2.98
CA TYR A 169 19.18 11.48 3.65
C TYR A 169 20.60 11.27 4.18
N ALA A 170 21.51 12.22 3.95
CA ALA A 170 22.90 12.11 4.36
C ALA A 170 23.04 11.82 5.87
N GLY A 171 23.72 10.73 6.21
CA GLY A 171 23.95 10.27 7.57
C GLY A 171 22.80 9.47 8.20
N ALA A 172 21.71 9.21 7.47
CA ALA A 172 20.66 8.30 7.92
C ALA A 172 21.10 6.83 7.83
N ARG A 173 20.38 5.95 8.53
CA ARG A 173 20.57 4.49 8.49
C ARG A 173 19.43 3.81 7.77
N VAL A 174 19.63 2.57 7.32
CA VAL A 174 18.53 1.77 6.73
C VAL A 174 17.34 1.66 7.71
N ARG A 175 17.61 1.55 9.01
CA ARG A 175 16.62 1.59 10.10
C ARG A 175 15.79 2.88 10.11
N THR A 176 16.41 4.01 9.83
CA THR A 176 15.76 5.33 9.79
C THR A 176 14.63 5.34 8.76
N VAL A 177 14.88 4.80 7.56
CA VAL A 177 13.87 4.76 6.48
C VAL A 177 12.86 3.63 6.70
N LEU A 178 13.29 2.48 7.22
CA LEU A 178 12.41 1.35 7.60
C LEU A 178 11.36 1.74 8.65
N ASP A 179 11.70 2.65 9.55
CA ASP A 179 10.82 3.08 10.64
C ASP A 179 10.19 4.46 10.37
N MET A 180 10.42 5.06 9.18
CA MET A 180 9.91 6.38 8.77
C MET A 180 10.24 7.50 9.77
N ARG A 181 11.52 7.61 10.10
CA ARG A 181 12.06 8.57 11.08
C ARG A 181 13.15 9.46 10.51
N SER A 182 13.25 9.57 9.18
CA SER A 182 14.20 10.50 8.59
C SER A 182 13.76 11.95 8.83
N GLY A 183 14.73 12.87 8.79
CA GLY A 183 14.48 14.31 8.82
C GLY A 183 14.48 14.96 7.44
N VAL A 184 14.15 14.20 6.38
CA VAL A 184 14.01 14.76 5.02
C VAL A 184 12.90 15.82 4.99
N ALA A 185 13.01 16.84 4.17
CA ALA A 185 11.93 17.79 3.94
C ALA A 185 10.95 17.20 2.92
N PHE A 186 9.84 16.65 3.42
CA PHE A 186 8.81 16.02 2.59
C PHE A 186 7.44 16.12 3.25
N ARG A 187 6.47 16.76 2.59
CA ARG A 187 5.06 16.76 2.99
C ARG A 187 4.30 15.65 2.28
N GLU A 188 3.49 14.90 3.03
CA GLU A 188 2.62 13.82 2.53
C GLU A 188 1.18 14.32 2.32
N GLY A 189 1.01 15.53 1.78
CA GLY A 189 -0.29 16.19 1.64
C GLY A 189 -0.96 15.84 0.31
N TYR A 190 -1.69 14.72 0.23
CA TYR A 190 -2.34 14.30 -1.03
C TYR A 190 -3.37 15.31 -1.58
N LEU A 191 -3.97 16.16 -0.75
CA LEU A 191 -4.93 17.17 -1.22
C LEU A 191 -4.27 18.53 -1.53
N ASP A 192 -2.96 18.66 -1.31
CA ASP A 192 -2.18 19.84 -1.63
C ASP A 192 -1.37 19.58 -2.92
N PRO A 193 -1.71 20.23 -4.05
CA PRO A 193 -1.03 20.01 -5.34
C PRO A 193 0.45 20.41 -5.33
N ASP A 194 0.86 21.26 -4.39
CA ASP A 194 2.24 21.72 -4.22
C ASP A 194 3.01 20.88 -3.18
N SER A 195 2.37 19.86 -2.60
CA SER A 195 3.02 18.95 -1.66
C SER A 195 4.08 18.09 -2.36
N GLU A 196 5.16 17.77 -1.66
CA GLU A 196 6.28 17.00 -2.20
C GLU A 196 5.83 15.63 -2.75
N VAL A 197 4.82 14.99 -2.16
CA VAL A 197 4.23 13.76 -2.70
C VAL A 197 3.67 13.93 -4.12
N ARG A 198 3.06 15.09 -4.43
CA ARG A 198 2.52 15.38 -5.77
C ARG A 198 3.63 15.72 -6.77
N VAL A 199 4.71 16.35 -6.32
CA VAL A 199 5.91 16.58 -7.16
C VAL A 199 6.61 15.24 -7.48
N MET A 200 6.69 14.36 -6.49
CA MET A 200 7.23 13.01 -6.63
C MET A 200 6.42 12.21 -7.65
N GLU A 201 5.09 12.19 -7.55
CA GLU A 201 4.22 11.50 -8.51
C GLU A 201 4.43 11.98 -9.96
N ARG A 202 4.58 13.28 -10.19
CA ARG A 202 4.92 13.81 -11.52
C ARG A 202 6.29 13.29 -11.99
N SER A 203 7.28 13.34 -11.11
CA SER A 203 8.64 12.85 -11.42
C SER A 203 8.65 11.36 -11.78
N MET A 204 7.80 10.58 -11.13
CA MET A 204 7.63 9.14 -11.30
C MET A 204 6.67 8.75 -12.43
N GLY A 205 6.05 9.72 -13.11
CA GLY A 205 5.13 9.44 -14.22
C GLY A 205 3.75 8.93 -13.78
N TRP A 206 3.34 9.19 -12.53
CA TRP A 206 1.97 8.99 -12.03
C TRP A 206 1.06 10.21 -12.24
N ALA A 207 1.63 11.34 -12.67
CA ALA A 207 0.90 12.52 -13.07
C ALA A 207 1.62 13.21 -14.25
N PRO A 208 0.93 14.06 -15.04
CA PRO A 208 1.57 14.86 -16.08
C PRO A 208 2.70 15.71 -15.50
N ARG A 209 3.86 15.70 -16.17
CA ARG A 209 5.05 16.43 -15.71
C ARG A 209 4.94 17.92 -15.98
N ASN A 210 5.46 18.71 -15.04
CA ASN A 210 5.74 20.12 -15.23
C ASN A 210 7.16 20.34 -15.75
N HIS A 211 7.39 21.49 -16.39
CA HIS A 211 8.73 21.88 -16.81
C HIS A 211 9.63 22.06 -15.58
N GLY A 212 10.73 21.30 -15.53
CA GLY A 212 11.71 21.37 -14.44
C GLY A 212 11.54 20.32 -13.35
N ASP A 213 10.45 19.54 -13.36
CA ASP A 213 10.36 18.36 -12.48
C ASP A 213 11.51 17.39 -12.78
N PRO A 214 12.14 16.77 -11.77
CA PRO A 214 13.09 15.67 -11.99
C PRO A 214 12.49 14.58 -12.89
N LEU A 215 13.33 13.90 -13.66
CA LEU A 215 12.91 12.76 -14.48
C LEU A 215 13.25 11.48 -13.72
N GLY A 216 12.23 10.83 -13.16
CA GLY A 216 12.37 9.61 -12.39
C GLY A 216 12.50 9.83 -10.87
N MET A 217 12.29 8.74 -10.14
CA MET A 217 12.20 8.71 -8.69
C MET A 217 13.52 9.01 -7.99
N TYR A 218 14.63 8.38 -8.43
CA TYR A 218 15.93 8.57 -7.79
C TYR A 218 16.51 9.97 -8.00
N PRO A 219 16.44 10.59 -9.19
CA PRO A 219 16.79 12.01 -9.34
C PRO A 219 15.96 12.93 -8.45
N TYR A 220 14.68 12.62 -8.23
CA TYR A 220 13.85 13.36 -7.28
C TYR A 220 14.34 13.19 -5.84
N ILE A 221 14.63 11.96 -5.38
CA ILE A 221 15.23 11.69 -4.06
C ILE A 221 16.52 12.50 -3.86
N LEU A 222 17.40 12.55 -4.86
CA LEU A 222 18.66 13.30 -4.78
C LEU A 222 18.46 14.82 -4.71
N SER A 223 17.30 15.33 -5.13
CA SER A 223 16.97 16.76 -5.02
C SER A 223 16.50 17.19 -3.64
N THR A 224 16.19 16.23 -2.76
CA THR A 224 15.69 16.52 -1.42
C THR A 224 16.74 17.11 -0.50
N VAL A 225 16.27 17.86 0.50
CA VAL A 225 17.09 18.43 1.57
C VAL A 225 16.58 17.93 2.93
N SER A 226 17.37 18.07 3.98
CA SER A 226 16.95 17.78 5.36
C SER A 226 16.43 19.05 6.02
N ASP A 227 15.31 18.96 6.74
CA ASP A 227 14.76 20.05 7.55
C ASP A 227 14.99 19.88 9.07
N ARG A 228 15.40 18.68 9.49
CA ARG A 228 15.63 18.31 10.90
C ARG A 228 16.54 17.08 11.02
N PRO A 229 17.03 16.75 12.24
CA PRO A 229 17.80 15.52 12.46
C PRO A 229 16.99 14.23 12.19
N HIS A 230 17.69 13.17 11.78
CA HIS A 230 17.16 11.82 11.65
C HIS A 230 16.86 11.16 13.01
N ASP A 231 16.12 10.05 12.98
CA ASP A 231 15.74 9.22 14.12
C ASP A 231 14.88 9.96 15.17
N GLY A 232 14.14 10.98 14.70
CA GLY A 232 13.23 11.80 15.50
C GLY A 232 11.85 11.15 15.73
N VAL A 233 10.79 11.98 15.63
CA VAL A 233 9.39 11.51 15.63
C VAL A 233 9.12 10.60 14.43
N PHE A 234 8.13 9.72 14.56
CA PHE A 234 7.56 9.04 13.41
C PHE A 234 6.83 10.06 12.52
N ASP A 235 7.17 10.08 11.23
CA ASP A 235 6.52 10.91 10.22
C ASP A 235 6.36 10.11 8.93
N TYR A 236 5.11 9.74 8.62
CA TYR A 236 4.82 8.85 7.50
C TYR A 236 5.11 9.56 6.17
N ARG A 237 6.03 8.99 5.39
CA ARG A 237 6.52 9.57 4.14
C ARG A 237 6.77 8.51 3.08
N SER A 238 6.14 8.65 1.92
CA SER A 238 6.24 7.63 0.86
C SER A 238 7.65 7.50 0.30
N ILE A 239 8.36 8.61 0.17
CA ILE A 239 9.75 8.67 -0.31
C ILE A 239 10.72 7.79 0.51
N GLU A 240 10.42 7.52 1.79
CA GLU A 240 11.23 6.64 2.64
C GLU A 240 11.30 5.22 2.06
N THR A 241 10.19 4.72 1.53
CA THR A 241 10.12 3.39 0.93
C THR A 241 10.83 3.36 -0.42
N ASP A 242 10.81 4.46 -1.17
CA ASP A 242 11.53 4.54 -2.45
C ASP A 242 13.05 4.56 -2.26
N VAL A 243 13.54 5.21 -1.20
CA VAL A 243 14.94 5.10 -0.76
C VAL A 243 15.26 3.68 -0.30
N LEU A 244 14.39 3.05 0.51
CA LEU A 244 14.56 1.66 0.92
C LEU A 244 14.63 0.72 -0.30
N GLY A 245 13.74 0.92 -1.28
CA GLY A 245 13.72 0.15 -2.51
C GLY A 245 15.02 0.28 -3.29
N TRP A 246 15.53 1.51 -3.45
CA TRP A 246 16.82 1.75 -4.10
C TRP A 246 17.98 1.01 -3.41
N ILE A 247 18.00 1.04 -2.08
CA ILE A 247 19.01 0.37 -1.27
C ILE A 247 18.90 -1.15 -1.43
N VAL A 248 17.70 -1.70 -1.41
CA VAL A 248 17.43 -3.14 -1.59
C VAL A 248 17.89 -3.59 -2.97
N GLU A 249 17.53 -2.87 -4.04
CA GLU A 249 17.99 -3.17 -5.40
C GLU A 249 19.52 -3.11 -5.52
N ARG A 250 20.15 -2.10 -4.92
CA ARG A 250 21.61 -1.93 -4.96
C ARG A 250 22.36 -2.97 -4.13
N ALA A 251 21.80 -3.40 -3.00
CA ALA A 251 22.35 -4.45 -2.16
C ALA A 251 22.26 -5.83 -2.82
N ALA A 252 21.17 -6.11 -3.53
CA ALA A 252 20.95 -7.39 -4.19
C ALA A 252 21.50 -7.46 -5.63
N GLY A 253 21.64 -6.31 -6.31
CA GLY A 253 22.05 -6.24 -7.71
C GLY A 253 20.95 -6.60 -8.71
N GLU A 254 19.69 -6.57 -8.29
CA GLU A 254 18.51 -6.97 -9.06
C GLU A 254 17.38 -5.94 -8.90
N ARG A 255 16.42 -5.93 -9.82
CA ARG A 255 15.28 -5.00 -9.78
C ARG A 255 14.23 -5.49 -8.79
N MET A 256 13.43 -4.57 -8.24
CA MET A 256 12.46 -4.88 -7.20
C MET A 256 11.39 -5.90 -7.65
N SER A 257 10.91 -5.83 -8.90
CA SER A 257 9.92 -6.79 -9.39
C SER A 257 10.43 -8.24 -9.32
N ASP A 258 11.68 -8.44 -9.74
CA ASP A 258 12.36 -9.74 -9.71
C ASP A 258 12.58 -10.18 -8.25
N LEU A 259 13.00 -9.27 -7.37
CA LEU A 259 13.20 -9.54 -5.94
C LEU A 259 11.90 -9.88 -5.20
N ILE A 260 10.79 -9.17 -5.47
CA ILE A 260 9.48 -9.52 -4.91
C ILE A 260 9.09 -10.92 -5.39
N GLY A 261 9.25 -11.20 -6.69
CA GLY A 261 8.94 -12.50 -7.28
C GLY A 261 9.72 -13.65 -6.65
N GLU A 262 11.05 -13.49 -6.48
CA GLU A 262 11.91 -14.51 -5.89
C GLU A 262 11.74 -14.67 -4.39
N HIS A 263 11.64 -13.59 -3.62
CA HIS A 263 11.76 -13.65 -2.17
C HIS A 263 10.43 -13.65 -1.44
N VAL A 264 9.35 -13.23 -2.08
CA VAL A 264 8.03 -13.11 -1.43
C VAL A 264 6.95 -13.84 -2.23
N TRP A 265 6.70 -13.41 -3.47
CA TRP A 265 5.49 -13.74 -4.22
C TRP A 265 5.37 -15.23 -4.57
N ARG A 266 6.34 -15.78 -5.29
CA ARG A 266 6.36 -17.23 -5.58
C ARG A 266 6.55 -18.05 -4.29
N PRO A 267 7.48 -17.68 -3.38
CA PRO A 267 7.63 -18.41 -2.13
C PRO A 267 6.39 -18.49 -1.24
N MET A 268 5.52 -17.48 -1.26
CA MET A 268 4.28 -17.50 -0.48
C MET A 268 3.14 -18.28 -1.17
N GLY A 269 3.41 -18.79 -2.37
CA GLY A 269 2.46 -19.55 -3.18
C GLY A 269 1.41 -18.67 -3.86
N ALA A 270 1.76 -17.44 -4.27
CA ALA A 270 0.85 -16.58 -5.03
C ALA A 270 0.52 -17.18 -6.40
N PHE A 271 -0.76 -17.24 -6.76
CA PHE A 271 -1.18 -17.90 -8.00
C PHE A 271 -1.08 -16.97 -9.21
N HIS A 272 -1.61 -15.75 -9.10
CA HIS A 272 -1.56 -14.81 -10.21
C HIS A 272 -0.27 -14.02 -10.14
N ASP A 273 0.27 -13.68 -11.32
CA ASP A 273 1.27 -12.63 -11.38
C ASP A 273 0.69 -11.35 -10.77
N ALA A 274 1.50 -10.63 -10.01
CA ALA A 274 1.23 -9.25 -9.67
C ALA A 274 1.91 -8.34 -10.69
N GLU A 275 1.65 -7.04 -10.58
CA GLU A 275 2.37 -6.03 -11.34
C GLU A 275 2.78 -4.90 -10.41
N ILE A 276 3.93 -4.28 -10.68
CA ILE A 276 4.35 -3.05 -10.01
C ILE A 276 4.57 -1.97 -11.07
N THR A 277 3.98 -0.79 -10.89
CA THR A 277 4.17 0.32 -11.83
C THR A 277 5.62 0.78 -11.82
N ALA A 278 6.08 1.38 -12.92
CA ALA A 278 7.45 1.83 -13.08
C ALA A 278 7.52 3.27 -13.59
N ASP A 279 8.55 3.97 -13.14
CA ASP A 279 8.85 5.33 -13.56
C ASP A 279 9.39 5.39 -15.01
N PRO A 280 9.58 6.60 -15.59
CA PRO A 280 10.10 6.74 -16.95
C PRO A 280 11.51 6.19 -17.18
N LEU A 281 12.27 5.89 -16.12
CA LEU A 281 13.60 5.28 -16.17
C LEU A 281 13.55 3.75 -15.97
N GLY A 282 12.35 3.19 -15.78
CA GLY A 282 12.14 1.76 -15.56
C GLY A 282 12.39 1.33 -14.10
N VAL A 283 12.38 2.26 -13.15
CA VAL A 283 12.46 1.95 -11.72
C VAL A 283 11.07 1.64 -11.18
N ALA A 284 10.92 0.57 -10.40
CA ALA A 284 9.63 0.23 -9.80
C ALA A 284 9.21 1.29 -8.76
N ILE A 285 7.91 1.60 -8.67
CA ILE A 285 7.38 2.54 -7.66
C ILE A 285 7.17 1.79 -6.34
N HIS A 286 8.17 1.86 -5.46
CA HIS A 286 8.27 1.02 -4.25
C HIS A 286 7.26 1.39 -3.18
N ASP A 287 6.87 2.66 -3.11
CA ASP A 287 5.99 3.15 -2.07
C ASP A 287 4.52 2.75 -2.28
N GLY A 288 4.09 2.50 -3.53
CA GLY A 288 2.67 2.44 -3.86
C GLY A 288 2.26 1.61 -5.07
N GLY A 289 3.20 1.14 -5.89
CA GLY A 289 2.89 0.70 -7.25
C GLY A 289 2.36 -0.72 -7.45
N LEU A 290 2.21 -1.52 -6.40
CA LEU A 290 1.78 -2.91 -6.54
C LEU A 290 0.28 -3.02 -6.86
N SER A 291 -0.05 -3.85 -7.83
CA SER A 291 -1.38 -4.33 -8.12
C SER A 291 -1.44 -5.85 -8.02
N ALA A 292 -2.37 -6.36 -7.20
CA ALA A 292 -2.49 -7.79 -6.92
C ALA A 292 -3.95 -8.24 -6.79
N THR A 293 -4.20 -9.55 -6.90
CA THR A 293 -5.54 -10.11 -6.68
C THR A 293 -5.85 -10.22 -5.18
N LEU A 294 -7.14 -10.17 -4.83
CA LEU A 294 -7.60 -10.25 -3.45
C LEU A 294 -7.05 -11.49 -2.71
N ARG A 295 -7.09 -12.66 -3.35
CA ARG A 295 -6.62 -13.91 -2.73
C ARG A 295 -5.11 -13.97 -2.54
N ASP A 296 -4.34 -13.40 -3.47
CA ASP A 296 -2.87 -13.36 -3.32
C ASP A 296 -2.45 -12.37 -2.22
N LEU A 297 -3.22 -11.30 -2.00
CA LEU A 297 -3.08 -10.47 -0.79
C LEU A 297 -3.52 -11.22 0.48
N GLY A 298 -4.51 -12.10 0.39
CA GLY A 298 -4.87 -13.02 1.47
C GLY A 298 -3.71 -13.96 1.84
N ARG A 299 -2.99 -14.49 0.84
CA ARG A 299 -1.77 -15.28 1.06
C ARG A 299 -0.66 -14.45 1.69
N PHE A 300 -0.50 -13.20 1.28
CA PHE A 300 0.44 -12.26 1.92
C PHE A 300 0.07 -12.02 3.39
N GLY A 301 -1.20 -11.76 3.70
CA GLY A 301 -1.66 -11.65 5.08
C GLY A 301 -1.44 -12.93 5.89
N GLN A 302 -1.68 -14.11 5.30
CA GLN A 302 -1.42 -15.40 5.94
C GLN A 302 0.08 -15.65 6.18
N LEU A 303 0.95 -15.25 5.25
CA LEU A 303 2.40 -15.29 5.44
C LEU A 303 2.82 -14.47 6.68
N LEU A 304 2.25 -13.27 6.86
CA LEU A 304 2.51 -12.43 8.03
C LEU A 304 1.94 -13.05 9.32
N ALA A 305 0.73 -13.62 9.26
CA ALA A 305 0.11 -14.33 10.38
C ALA A 305 0.94 -15.53 10.85
N GLU A 306 1.66 -16.18 9.94
CA GLU A 306 2.55 -17.32 10.21
C GLU A 306 4.01 -16.91 10.40
N TYR A 307 4.25 -15.65 10.75
CA TYR A 307 5.58 -15.09 11.03
C TYR A 307 6.58 -15.40 9.90
N GLY A 308 6.12 -15.29 8.66
CA GLY A 308 6.95 -15.46 7.47
C GLY A 308 7.19 -16.90 7.04
N THR A 309 6.46 -17.88 7.59
CA THR A 309 6.60 -19.30 7.25
C THR A 309 5.53 -19.74 6.26
N VAL A 310 5.89 -20.61 5.31
CA VAL A 310 4.95 -21.33 4.44
C VAL A 310 5.36 -22.80 4.37
N ASP A 311 4.46 -23.71 4.72
CA ASP A 311 4.68 -25.16 4.71
C ASP A 311 5.99 -25.59 5.41
N GLY A 312 6.31 -24.94 6.52
CA GLY A 312 7.51 -25.18 7.32
C GLY A 312 8.80 -24.53 6.78
N ARG A 313 8.74 -23.84 5.63
CA ARG A 313 9.87 -23.07 5.07
C ARG A 313 9.77 -21.60 5.48
N GLN A 314 10.85 -21.06 6.05
CA GLN A 314 10.96 -19.65 6.35
C GLN A 314 11.18 -18.85 5.05
N VAL A 315 10.20 -18.03 4.68
CA VAL A 315 10.26 -17.11 3.54
C VAL A 315 10.80 -15.75 4.00
N ILE A 316 10.15 -15.18 5.01
CA ILE A 316 10.58 -13.93 5.67
C ILE A 316 11.07 -14.27 7.06
N PRO A 317 12.19 -13.75 7.55
CA PRO A 317 12.68 -14.10 8.89
C PRO A 317 11.63 -13.77 9.95
N ALA A 318 11.30 -14.73 10.82
CA ALA A 318 10.31 -14.52 11.88
C ALA A 318 10.64 -13.30 12.75
N SER A 319 11.95 -13.08 13.02
CA SER A 319 12.44 -11.92 13.77
C SER A 319 12.11 -10.58 13.11
N TRP A 320 11.97 -10.52 11.79
CA TRP A 320 11.58 -9.28 11.07
C TRP A 320 10.16 -8.83 11.44
N ILE A 321 9.28 -9.79 11.69
CA ILE A 321 7.87 -9.55 12.06
C ILE A 321 7.75 -9.41 13.58
N THR A 322 8.34 -10.32 14.36
CA THR A 322 8.18 -10.30 15.83
C THR A 322 8.81 -9.08 16.48
N THR A 323 9.99 -8.63 16.03
CA THR A 323 10.63 -7.41 16.56
C THR A 323 9.95 -6.12 16.09
N ALA A 324 9.12 -6.20 15.04
CA ALA A 324 8.26 -5.10 14.61
C ALA A 324 6.99 -5.03 15.49
N ALA A 325 6.42 -6.20 15.82
CA ALA A 325 5.27 -6.33 16.70
C ALA A 325 5.59 -6.00 18.18
N GLU A 326 6.82 -6.25 18.61
CA GLU A 326 7.32 -5.94 19.96
C GLU A 326 8.52 -4.97 19.86
N PRO A 327 8.26 -3.70 19.53
CA PRO A 327 9.34 -2.75 19.30
C PRO A 327 9.97 -2.27 20.61
N PRO A 328 11.19 -1.73 20.57
CA PRO A 328 11.76 -0.99 21.70
C PRO A 328 10.92 0.25 22.05
N ALA A 329 11.07 0.74 23.28
CA ALA A 329 10.28 1.86 23.81
C ALA A 329 10.40 3.14 22.98
N ASP A 330 11.57 3.42 22.41
CA ASP A 330 11.80 4.64 21.62
C ASP A 330 10.92 4.71 20.37
N VAL A 331 10.60 3.57 19.75
CA VAL A 331 9.70 3.50 18.59
C VAL A 331 8.27 3.84 19.00
N ARG A 332 7.82 3.34 20.17
CA ARG A 332 6.49 3.70 20.72
C ARG A 332 6.43 5.18 21.07
N ASP A 333 7.47 5.70 21.73
CA ASP A 333 7.55 7.12 22.08
C ASP A 333 7.57 8.01 20.84
N ALA A 334 8.25 7.59 19.76
CA ALA A 334 8.30 8.33 18.51
C ALA A 334 6.93 8.42 17.83
N PHE A 335 6.13 7.34 17.88
CA PHE A 335 4.77 7.32 17.35
C PHE A 335 3.80 8.14 18.21
N ALA A 336 3.88 8.03 19.54
CA ALA A 336 3.00 8.76 20.46
C ALA A 336 3.13 10.29 20.36
N ARG A 337 4.25 10.79 19.82
CA ARG A 337 4.47 12.22 19.51
C ARG A 337 4.04 12.63 18.10
N SER A 338 3.62 11.68 17.27
CA SER A 338 3.24 11.92 15.88
C SER A 338 1.80 12.40 15.74
N VAL A 339 1.46 12.91 14.57
CA VAL A 339 0.09 13.30 14.22
C VAL A 339 -0.86 12.11 14.08
N ASN A 340 -0.36 10.87 14.09
CA ASN A 340 -1.15 9.66 13.93
C ASN A 340 -1.72 9.12 15.26
N GLU A 341 -1.13 9.50 16.40
CA GLU A 341 -1.56 9.04 17.73
C GLU A 341 -3.06 9.29 18.01
N PRO A 342 -3.66 10.45 17.66
CA PRO A 342 -5.10 10.66 17.86
C PRO A 342 -6.01 9.71 17.06
N TYR A 343 -5.52 9.13 15.97
CA TYR A 343 -6.29 8.26 15.08
C TYR A 343 -6.05 6.78 15.35
N LEU A 344 -4.83 6.42 15.79
CA LEU A 344 -4.42 5.06 16.13
C LEU A 344 -3.77 5.05 17.52
N PRO A 345 -4.55 5.27 18.60
CA PRO A 345 -4.00 5.48 19.94
C PRO A 345 -3.23 4.27 20.45
N GLY A 346 -2.03 4.52 21.00
CA GLY A 346 -1.09 3.50 21.45
C GLY A 346 -0.44 2.69 20.32
N GLY A 347 -0.60 3.15 19.07
CA GLY A 347 -0.03 2.55 17.88
C GLY A 347 1.49 2.71 17.79
N TRP A 348 2.08 2.05 16.80
CA TRP A 348 3.49 2.22 16.43
C TRP A 348 3.72 1.80 14.98
N TYR A 349 4.89 2.17 14.46
CA TYR A 349 5.31 1.84 13.11
C TYR A 349 6.73 1.30 13.12
N ARG A 350 6.96 0.15 12.48
CA ARG A 350 8.29 -0.48 12.40
C ARG A 350 8.38 -1.43 11.23
N ASN A 351 9.53 -1.45 10.55
CA ASN A 351 9.75 -2.29 9.36
C ASN A 351 8.64 -2.13 8.31
N GLN A 352 8.21 -0.89 8.06
CA GLN A 352 7.13 -0.57 7.14
C GLN A 352 5.72 -1.09 7.49
N PHE A 353 5.51 -1.64 8.69
CA PHE A 353 4.21 -2.09 9.16
C PHE A 353 3.63 -1.13 10.21
N TRP A 354 2.31 -0.93 10.14
CA TRP A 354 1.56 -0.28 11.20
C TRP A 354 1.11 -1.31 12.22
N PHE A 355 1.05 -0.90 13.48
CA PHE A 355 0.49 -1.72 14.53
C PHE A 355 -0.39 -0.91 15.46
N VAL A 356 -1.42 -1.58 15.98
CA VAL A 356 -2.27 -1.05 17.05
C VAL A 356 -2.41 -2.07 18.18
N PRO A 357 -2.69 -1.63 19.42
CA PRO A 357 -3.04 -2.54 20.50
C PRO A 357 -4.33 -3.30 20.19
N GLY A 358 -4.31 -4.62 20.28
CA GLY A 358 -5.48 -5.50 20.28
C GLY A 358 -5.78 -6.04 21.68
N ASP A 359 -6.87 -6.80 21.81
CA ASP A 359 -7.38 -7.25 23.12
C ASP A 359 -6.40 -8.22 23.82
N ASN A 360 -5.65 -9.01 23.05
CA ASN A 360 -4.73 -10.04 23.55
C ASN A 360 -3.38 -10.05 22.78
N GLY A 361 -2.93 -8.89 22.31
CA GLY A 361 -1.69 -8.76 21.54
C GLY A 361 -1.78 -7.66 20.48
N PRO A 362 -0.68 -7.41 19.76
CA PRO A 362 -0.68 -6.42 18.68
C PRO A 362 -1.53 -6.89 17.49
N ILE A 363 -2.13 -5.92 16.80
CA ILE A 363 -2.72 -6.11 15.47
C ILE A 363 -1.78 -5.47 14.46
N LEU A 364 -1.39 -6.21 13.43
CA LEU A 364 -0.60 -5.69 12.32
C LEU A 364 -1.53 -5.20 11.20
N LEU A 365 -1.20 -4.03 10.66
CA LEU A 365 -1.90 -3.41 9.55
C LEU A 365 -0.90 -3.05 8.43
N CYS A 366 -1.24 -3.40 7.20
CA CYS A 366 -0.66 -2.81 6.00
C CYS A 366 -1.73 -1.89 5.40
N LEU A 367 -1.44 -0.61 5.26
CA LEU A 367 -2.43 0.40 4.89
C LEU A 367 -2.03 1.09 3.60
N GLY A 368 -3.01 1.33 2.73
CA GLY A 368 -2.88 2.16 1.52
C GLY A 368 -4.00 3.18 1.44
N ILE A 369 -3.69 4.34 0.84
CA ILE A 369 -4.70 5.38 0.57
C ILE A 369 -5.86 4.81 -0.27
N HIS A 370 -7.00 5.49 -0.19
CA HIS A 370 -8.28 5.06 -0.78
C HIS A 370 -8.88 3.76 -0.21
N GLY A 371 -8.36 3.28 0.92
CA GLY A 371 -8.99 2.22 1.72
C GLY A 371 -8.41 0.82 1.57
N GLN A 372 -7.13 0.71 1.21
CA GLN A 372 -6.48 -0.59 1.06
C GLN A 372 -6.00 -1.07 2.41
N MET A 373 -6.31 -2.32 2.77
CA MET A 373 -5.92 -2.88 4.05
C MET A 373 -5.60 -4.36 3.94
N VAL A 374 -4.46 -4.76 4.51
CA VAL A 374 -4.21 -6.12 4.99
C VAL A 374 -4.14 -6.06 6.52
N PHE A 375 -4.97 -6.85 7.18
CA PHE A 375 -5.15 -6.89 8.62
C PHE A 375 -4.73 -8.26 9.14
N VAL A 376 -3.96 -8.30 10.22
CA VAL A 376 -3.56 -9.55 10.90
C VAL A 376 -3.73 -9.40 12.40
N GLU A 377 -4.54 -10.26 13.01
CA GLU A 377 -4.70 -10.38 14.45
C GLU A 377 -4.36 -11.80 14.90
N TRP A 378 -3.18 -11.96 15.49
CA TRP A 378 -2.68 -13.28 15.91
C TRP A 378 -3.52 -13.92 17.02
N SER A 379 -4.09 -13.12 17.92
CA SER A 379 -4.85 -13.63 19.07
C SER A 379 -6.13 -14.36 18.67
N THR A 380 -6.76 -13.95 17.58
CA THR A 380 -7.95 -14.60 17.02
C THR A 380 -7.62 -15.48 15.82
N GLY A 381 -6.40 -15.38 15.26
CA GLY A 381 -6.01 -16.08 14.04
C GLY A 381 -6.70 -15.54 12.79
N LEU A 382 -7.11 -14.27 12.83
CA LEU A 382 -7.82 -13.58 11.75
C LEU A 382 -6.84 -12.89 10.80
N VAL A 383 -7.07 -13.08 9.50
CA VAL A 383 -6.48 -12.25 8.44
C VAL A 383 -7.62 -11.60 7.66
N GLY A 384 -7.54 -10.29 7.45
CA GLY A 384 -8.50 -9.53 6.66
C GLY A 384 -7.82 -8.87 5.47
N VAL A 385 -8.49 -8.81 4.34
CA VAL A 385 -8.09 -7.97 3.21
C VAL A 385 -9.29 -7.16 2.75
N LYS A 386 -9.12 -5.84 2.61
CA LYS A 386 -10.12 -4.94 2.04
C LYS A 386 -9.45 -4.08 0.97
N LEU A 387 -10.07 -4.05 -0.20
CA LEU A 387 -9.68 -3.22 -1.32
C LEU A 387 -10.83 -2.25 -1.62
N SER A 388 -10.48 -0.99 -1.86
CA SER A 388 -11.43 0.09 -1.96
C SER A 388 -10.99 1.19 -2.92
N SER A 389 -11.97 2.00 -3.27
CA SER A 389 -11.81 3.20 -4.08
C SER A 389 -12.50 4.36 -3.38
N TRP A 390 -12.01 4.73 -2.18
CA TRP A 390 -12.58 5.88 -1.47
C TRP A 390 -12.41 7.17 -2.28
N PRO A 391 -13.40 8.08 -2.28
CA PRO A 391 -13.29 9.38 -2.95
C PRO A 391 -12.12 10.24 -2.45
N LEU A 392 -11.77 10.12 -1.17
CA LEU A 392 -10.64 10.81 -0.57
C LEU A 392 -9.48 9.84 -0.37
N PRO A 393 -8.22 10.28 -0.57
CA PRO A 393 -7.05 9.45 -0.30
C PRO A 393 -7.02 8.93 1.14
N GLN A 394 -7.47 9.74 2.09
CA GLN A 394 -7.50 9.40 3.51
C GLN A 394 -8.86 9.77 4.12
N ASP A 395 -9.41 8.84 4.90
CA ASP A 395 -10.66 9.00 5.64
C ASP A 395 -10.53 8.21 6.95
N SER A 396 -10.33 8.92 8.07
CA SER A 396 -10.06 8.29 9.37
C SER A 396 -11.29 7.56 9.92
N GLU A 397 -12.49 8.04 9.63
CA GLU A 397 -13.73 7.40 10.10
C GLU A 397 -13.91 6.05 9.40
N LYS A 398 -13.73 6.00 8.07
CA LYS A 398 -13.77 4.72 7.32
C LYS A 398 -12.65 3.78 7.72
N LEU A 399 -11.43 4.29 7.96
CA LEU A 399 -10.29 3.49 8.41
C LEU A 399 -10.57 2.82 9.76
N ILE A 400 -10.94 3.61 10.77
CA ILE A 400 -11.19 3.12 12.13
C ILE A 400 -12.36 2.13 12.12
N ALA A 401 -13.44 2.44 11.39
CA ALA A 401 -14.58 1.54 11.27
C ALA A 401 -14.21 0.20 10.62
N THR A 402 -13.29 0.19 9.65
CA THR A 402 -12.80 -1.04 9.02
C THR A 402 -11.97 -1.89 9.99
N ILE A 403 -11.07 -1.26 10.76
CA ILE A 403 -10.26 -1.94 11.78
C ILE A 403 -11.19 -2.57 12.83
N GLU A 404 -12.16 -1.81 13.35
CA GLU A 404 -13.11 -2.31 14.34
C GLU A 404 -14.01 -3.43 13.80
N ALA A 405 -14.34 -3.40 12.51
CA ALA A 405 -15.09 -4.48 11.88
C ALA A 405 -14.31 -5.78 11.82
N PHE A 406 -13.03 -5.76 11.42
CA PHE A 406 -12.19 -6.95 11.48
C PHE A 406 -12.03 -7.46 12.92
N ARG A 407 -11.84 -6.58 13.91
CA ARG A 407 -11.79 -6.99 15.33
C ARG A 407 -13.10 -7.62 15.80
N ALA A 408 -14.24 -7.08 15.40
CA ALA A 408 -15.55 -7.65 15.72
C ALA A 408 -15.74 -9.04 15.10
N ILE A 409 -15.32 -9.22 13.85
CA ILE A 409 -15.31 -10.52 13.17
C ILE A 409 -14.40 -11.50 13.91
N GLY A 410 -13.17 -11.09 14.25
CA GLY A 410 -12.22 -11.89 15.03
C GLY A 410 -12.82 -12.42 16.33
N ARG A 411 -13.45 -11.54 17.13
CA ARG A 411 -14.16 -11.93 18.35
C ARG A 411 -15.32 -12.88 18.07
N PHE A 412 -16.12 -12.62 17.04
CA PHE A 412 -17.28 -13.44 16.67
C PHE A 412 -16.86 -14.87 16.30
N VAL A 413 -15.82 -15.03 15.49
CA VAL A 413 -15.39 -16.36 15.00
C VAL A 413 -14.54 -17.13 16.00
N HIS A 414 -13.83 -16.43 16.90
CA HIS A 414 -13.01 -17.04 17.94
C HIS A 414 -13.86 -17.64 19.09
N VAL A 415 -14.97 -16.99 19.43
CA VAL A 415 -15.86 -17.45 20.53
C VAL A 415 -16.84 -18.53 20.08
N ALA A 416 -17.16 -18.63 18.78
CA ALA A 416 -18.05 -19.67 18.27
C ALA A 416 -17.31 -21.02 18.14
N PRO A 417 -17.70 -22.08 18.88
CA PRO A 417 -17.20 -23.42 18.59
C PRO A 417 -17.55 -23.78 17.14
N ALA A 418 -16.66 -24.48 16.44
CA ALA A 418 -17.01 -25.12 15.18
C ALA A 418 -18.19 -26.06 15.45
N ALA A 419 -19.37 -25.69 14.96
CA ALA A 419 -20.59 -26.49 15.06
C ALA A 419 -20.53 -27.67 14.09
#